data_AF-A0A2T2SFF6-F1
#
_entry.id   AF-A0A2T2SFF6-F1
#
_cell.length_a   1.000
_cell.length_b   1.000
_cell.length_c   1.000
_cell.angle_alpha   90.00
_cell.angle_beta   90.00
_cell.angle_gamma   90.00
#
_symmetry.space_group_name_H-M   'P 1'
#
loop_
_entity.id
_entity.type
_entity.pdbx_description
1 polymer ?
#
loop_
_entity_poly.entity_id
_entity_poly.type
_entity_poly.pdbx_seq_one_letter_code
_entity_poly.pdbx_strand_id
1 'polypeptide(L)'
;MTEFEEFETEDDLHEAVSSVYHDLNNPLSIIAGNAQFLLELSQEKDLDEQFASSAQDIQEASQRMSESLQRLTRLKDHLEDQQ
;
A
#
# COMPACT_ATOMS: atom_id res chain seq x y z
N MET A 1 -14.99 10.94 16.29
CA MET A 1 -15.92 10.09 15.53
C MET A 1 -15.35 10.01 14.14
N THR A 2 -15.00 8.82 13.67
CA THR A 2 -14.69 8.61 12.26
C THR A 2 -16.03 8.69 11.55
N GLU A 3 -16.21 9.68 10.69
CA GLU A 3 -17.37 9.80 9.83
C GLU A 3 -17.25 8.66 8.82
N PHE A 4 -18.04 7.60 9.00
CA PHE A 4 -18.14 6.55 7.99
C PHE A 4 -19.00 7.13 6.87
N GLU A 5 -18.48 7.13 5.64
CA GLU A 5 -19.32 7.38 4.47
C GLU A 5 -20.47 6.37 4.50
N GLU A 6 -21.71 6.87 4.51
CA GLU A 6 -22.88 6.03 4.34
C GLU A 6 -22.94 5.66 2.85
N PHE A 7 -22.64 4.40 2.54
CA PHE A 7 -22.80 3.86 1.20
C PHE A 7 -24.25 3.42 1.01
N GLU A 8 -24.93 3.96 -0.01
CA GLU A 8 -26.34 3.68 -0.27
C GLU A 8 -26.54 2.29 -0.89
N THR A 9 -25.54 1.80 -1.64
CA THR A 9 -25.56 0.50 -2.31
C THR A 9 -24.24 -0.28 -2.12
N GLU A 10 -24.30 -1.59 -2.37
CA GLU A 10 -23.11 -2.45 -2.41
C GLU A 10 -22.16 -2.04 -3.55
N ASP A 11 -22.71 -1.58 -4.68
CA ASP A 11 -21.95 -1.03 -5.81
C ASP A 11 -21.16 0.23 -5.40
N ASP A 12 -21.77 1.13 -4.62
CA ASP A 12 -21.09 2.36 -4.13
C ASP A 12 -19.92 2.00 -3.18
N LEU A 13 -20.13 1.03 -2.28
CA LEU A 13 -19.08 0.54 -1.39
C LEU A 13 -17.93 -0.07 -2.19
N HIS A 14 -18.26 -0.78 -3.26
CA HIS A 14 -17.29 -1.44 -4.11
C HIS A 14 -16.45 -0.43 -4.90
N GLU A 15 -17.07 0.59 -5.48
CA GLU A 15 -16.37 1.68 -6.17
C GLU A 15 -15.45 2.43 -5.20
N ALA A 16 -15.91 2.68 -3.97
CA ALA A 16 -15.11 3.31 -2.93
C ALA A 16 -13.89 2.46 -2.54
N VAL A 17 -14.06 1.15 -2.31
CA VAL A 17 -12.94 0.25 -2.00
C VAL A 17 -11.93 0.18 -3.15
N SER A 18 -12.41 0.11 -4.39
CA SER A 18 -11.54 0.14 -5.58
C SER A 18 -10.78 1.46 -5.71
N SER A 19 -11.42 2.61 -5.45
CA SER A 19 -10.77 3.92 -5.44
C SER A 19 -9.67 3.96 -4.39
N VAL A 20 -9.98 3.61 -3.14
CA VAL A 20 -9.01 3.61 -2.04
C VAL A 20 -7.82 2.69 -2.34
N TYR A 21 -8.08 1.51 -2.94
CA TYR A 21 -7.01 0.62 -3.38
C TYR A 21 -6.08 1.31 -4.39
N HIS A 22 -6.63 1.93 -5.44
CA HIS A 22 -5.84 2.61 -6.46
C HIS A 22 -5.08 3.83 -5.88
N ASP A 23 -5.76 4.63 -5.07
CA ASP A 23 -5.23 5.85 -4.46
C ASP A 23 -4.07 5.58 -3.50
N LEU A 24 -4.07 4.42 -2.83
CA LEU A 24 -3.00 4.03 -1.93
C LEU A 24 -1.92 3.20 -2.62
N ASN A 25 -2.28 2.32 -3.55
CA ASN A 25 -1.30 1.41 -4.15
C ASN A 25 -0.30 2.16 -5.06
N ASN A 26 -0.72 3.24 -5.71
CA ASN A 26 0.17 4.08 -6.52
C ASN A 26 1.27 4.79 -5.68
N PRO A 27 0.94 5.58 -4.63
CA PRO A 27 1.97 6.19 -3.79
C PRO A 27 2.82 5.14 -3.05
N LEU A 28 2.27 3.99 -2.64
CA LEU A 28 3.07 2.92 -2.04
C LEU A 28 4.10 2.35 -3.01
N SER A 29 3.74 2.17 -4.29
CA SER A 29 4.67 1.72 -5.34
C SER A 29 5.80 2.73 -5.55
N ILE A 30 5.48 4.04 -5.54
CA ILE A 30 6.48 5.11 -5.64
C ILE A 30 7.41 5.11 -4.42
N ILE A 31 6.87 4.98 -3.21
CA ILE A 31 7.66 4.93 -1.97
C ILE A 31 8.60 3.73 -1.99
N ALA A 32 8.12 2.54 -2.38
CA ALA A 32 8.93 1.33 -2.50
C ALA A 32 10.09 1.53 -3.50
N GLY A 33 9.81 2.11 -4.67
CA GLY A 33 10.83 2.40 -5.68
C GLY A 33 11.86 3.42 -5.21
N ASN A 34 11.44 4.48 -4.52
CA ASN A 34 12.36 5.46 -3.94
C ASN A 34 13.22 4.84 -2.85
N ALA A 35 12.65 4.00 -1.99
CA ALA A 35 13.39 3.30 -0.95
C ALA A 35 14.44 2.33 -1.53
N GLN A 36 14.08 1.59 -2.59
CA GLN A 36 15.01 0.77 -3.35
C GLN A 36 16.16 1.61 -3.94
N PHE A 37 15.84 2.76 -4.56
CA PHE A 37 16.84 3.68 -5.08
C PHE A 37 17.79 4.21 -3.99
N LEU A 38 17.26 4.54 -2.80
CA LEU A 38 18.08 4.98 -1.67
C LEU A 38 19.00 3.87 -1.16
N LEU A 39 18.57 2.61 -1.20
CA LEU A 39 19.40 1.45 -0.85
C LEU A 39 20.53 1.24 -1.87
N GLU A 40 20.27 1.43 -3.16
CA GLU A 40 21.31 1.38 -4.20
C GLU A 40 22.31 2.52 -4.04
N LEU A 41 21.81 3.73 -3.77
CA LEU A 41 22.65 4.91 -3.56
C LEU A 41 23.52 4.77 -2.29
N SER A 42 23.00 4.15 -1.23
CA SER A 42 23.78 3.93 0.00
C SER A 42 24.96 3.00 -0.24
N GLN A 43 24.78 1.96 -1.05
CA GLN A 43 25.85 1.06 -1.47
C GLN A 43 26.86 1.77 -2.40
N GLU A 44 26.39 2.56 -3.36
CA GLU A 44 27.28 3.27 -4.30
C GLU A 44 28.13 4.34 -3.60
N LYS A 45 27.56 5.02 -2.60
CA LYS A 45 28.20 6.14 -1.89
C LYS A 45 28.88 5.73 -0.58
N ASP A 46 28.87 4.45 -0.24
CA ASP A 46 29.41 3.92 1.04
C ASP A 46 28.82 4.68 2.24
N LEU A 47 27.50 4.87 2.23
CA LEU A 47 26.78 5.48 3.35
C LEU A 47 26.71 4.50 4.53
N ASP A 48 26.45 5.03 5.71
CA ASP A 48 26.40 4.22 6.92
C ASP A 48 25.26 3.19 6.91
N GLU A 49 25.45 2.12 7.68
CA GLU A 49 24.49 1.01 7.80
C GLU A 49 23.11 1.47 8.30
N GLN A 50 23.04 2.53 9.10
CA GLN A 50 21.77 3.04 9.61
C GLN A 50 20.92 3.68 8.50
N PHE A 51 21.56 4.36 7.54
CA PHE A 51 20.90 4.86 6.35
C PHE A 51 20.34 3.71 5.49
N ALA A 52 21.15 2.68 5.22
CA ALA A 52 20.73 1.51 4.45
C ALA A 52 19.56 0.76 5.12
N SER A 53 19.65 0.55 6.44
CA SER A 53 18.60 -0.05 7.26
C SER A 53 17.29 0.75 7.17
N SER A 54 17.38 2.08 7.24
CA SER A 54 16.18 2.95 7.18
C SER A 54 15.50 2.88 5.81
N ALA A 55 16.29 2.83 4.72
CA ALA A 55 15.74 2.67 3.37
C ALA A 55 15.05 1.31 3.20
N GLN A 56 15.67 0.24 3.71
CA GLN A 56 15.07 -1.10 3.70
C GLN A 56 13.76 -1.15 4.51
N ASP A 57 13.72 -0.56 5.70
CA ASP A 57 12.52 -0.51 6.54
C ASP A 57 11.34 0.17 5.82
N ILE A 58 11.60 1.28 5.10
CA ILE A 58 10.58 1.99 4.32
C ILE A 58 10.07 1.11 3.17
N GLN A 59 10.98 0.44 2.47
CA GLN A 59 10.62 -0.47 1.38
C GLN A 59 9.71 -1.60 1.89
N GLU A 60 10.12 -2.28 2.97
CA GLU A 60 9.36 -3.38 3.57
C GLU A 60 7.99 -2.91 4.09
N ALA A 61 7.93 -1.75 4.75
CA ALA A 61 6.68 -1.19 5.22
C ALA A 61 5.71 -0.90 4.06
N SER A 62 6.20 -0.28 2.97
CA SER A 62 5.39 0.03 1.80
C SER A 62 4.86 -1.22 1.10
N GLN A 63 5.69 -2.27 1.00
CA GLN A 63 5.32 -3.58 0.45
C GLN A 63 4.21 -4.22 1.30
N ARG A 64 4.38 -4.26 2.62
CA ARG A 64 3.39 -4.84 3.57
C ARG A 64 2.05 -4.11 3.51
N MET A 65 2.06 -2.78 3.33
CA MET A 65 0.84 -2.01 3.16
C MET A 65 0.13 -2.36 1.84
N SER A 66 0.88 -2.50 0.73
CA SER A 66 0.30 -2.91 -0.56
C SER A 66 -0.31 -4.32 -0.49
N GLU A 67 0.36 -5.27 0.16
CA GLU A 67 -0.16 -6.62 0.38
C GLU A 67 -1.44 -6.62 1.24
N SER A 68 -1.49 -5.77 2.27
CA SER A 68 -2.66 -5.63 3.12
C SER A 68 -3.86 -5.08 2.34
N LEU A 69 -3.64 -4.11 1.45
CA LEU A 69 -4.66 -3.57 0.55
C LEU A 69 -5.15 -4.62 -0.44
N GLN A 70 -4.24 -5.38 -1.06
CA GLN A 70 -4.62 -6.50 -1.95
C GLN A 70 -5.46 -7.54 -1.22
N ARG A 71 -5.12 -7.86 0.03
CA ARG A 71 -5.89 -8.78 0.85
C ARG A 71 -7.29 -8.23 1.14
N LEU A 72 -7.42 -6.93 1.38
CA LEU A 72 -8.72 -6.29 1.60
C LEU A 72 -9.61 -6.38 0.35
N THR A 73 -9.08 -6.08 -0.84
CA THR A 73 -9.81 -6.25 -2.11
C THR A 73 -10.27 -7.70 -2.31
N ARG A 74 -9.40 -8.69 -2.09
CA ARG A 74 -9.76 -10.11 -2.22
C ARG A 74 -10.83 -10.57 -1.23
N LEU A 75 -10.79 -10.07 0.00
CA LEU A 75 -11.79 -10.37 1.03
C LEU A 75 -13.14 -9.79 0.64
N LYS A 76 -13.15 -8.56 0.11
CA LYS A 76 -14.33 -7.94 -0.46
C LYS A 76 -14.87 -8.83 -1.61
N ASP A 77 -14.05 -9.22 -2.59
CA ASP A 77 -14.52 -10.01 -3.75
C ASP A 77 -15.12 -11.36 -3.32
N HIS A 78 -14.57 -11.99 -2.27
CA HIS A 78 -15.14 -13.24 -1.72
C HIS A 78 -16.50 -13.08 -1.04
N LEU A 79 -16.82 -11.89 -0.51
CA LEU A 79 -18.13 -11.64 0.10
C LEU A 79 -19.23 -11.53 -0.96
N GLU A 80 -18.89 -11.16 -2.19
CA GLU A 80 -19.81 -11.07 -3.32
C GLU A 80 -20.12 -12.45 -3.91
N ASP A 81 -19.12 -13.32 -4.04
CA ASP A 81 -19.29 -14.69 -4.57
C ASP A 81 -20.20 -15.59 -3.71
N GLN A 82 -20.54 -15.17 -2.48
CA GLN A 82 -21.41 -15.92 -1.55
C GLN A 82 -22.86 -15.43 -1.48
N GLN A 83 -23.25 -14.42 -2.27
CA GLN A 83 -24.63 -13.93 -2.40
C GLN A 83 -25.32 -14.49 -3.65
#